data_AF-A0A6L7S1Z6-F1
#
_entry.id   AF-A0A6L7S1Z6-F1
#
_cell.length_a   1.000
_cell.length_b   1.000
_cell.length_c   1.000
_cell.angle_alpha   90.00
_cell.angle_beta   90.00
_cell.angle_gamma   90.00
#
_symmetry.space_group_name_H-M   'P 1'
#
loop_
_entity.id
_entity.type
_entity.pdbx_description
1 polymer ?
#
loop_
_entity_poly.entity_id
_entity_poly.type
_entity_poly.pdbx_seq_one_letter_code
_entity_poly.pdbx_strand_id
1 'polypeptide(L)'
;GKTTTTTLVAALLDAGGIDPTVINGGIIHAYGSNARVGSGEWMVVEADESDGTFNRLPATIAVVTNIDPEHMEHWGTMDDLRKGFEEFVSNIPFYGLAVLCTDSPEVRALADRVTDRRIMTFGFNAEADVQAVNLRHENAVARFDIELSDGPVIKDCTLPMPGSHNVCNALGAVAVARHLGMRGSEIREALAVFKGVNRRFTKVGEVGGVTIIDDYGHHPVEIAAVLAAARQALASGPDTRIVAVHQPHRYTRLSALFDEFCRCFNDADVVAIADVFGAGEDPVAGATRDDLVAGIALQGHKDARVLESEDALESLVRTEARPGDIVVCLGAGTISAWARELPVRLSQAAA
;
A
#
# COMPACT_ATOMS: atom_id res chain seq x y z
N GLY A 1 -3.03 2.97 -0.46
CA GLY A 1 -2.93 3.05 -1.94
C GLY A 1 -2.27 4.34 -2.42
N LYS A 2 -2.77 5.49 -1.95
CA LYS A 2 -2.39 6.86 -2.37
C LYS A 2 -0.93 7.06 -2.79
N THR A 3 0.04 7.02 -1.85
CA THR A 3 1.48 7.19 -2.15
C THR A 3 2.00 6.29 -3.28
N THR A 4 1.59 5.02 -3.30
CA THR A 4 2.03 4.07 -4.33
C THR A 4 1.47 4.44 -5.70
N THR A 5 0.17 4.75 -5.78
CA THR A 5 -0.49 5.17 -7.01
C THR A 5 0.08 6.50 -7.53
N THR A 6 0.28 7.49 -6.67
CA THR A 6 0.95 8.76 -7.02
C THR A 6 2.33 8.51 -7.63
N THR A 7 3.11 7.61 -7.04
CA THR A 7 4.45 7.26 -7.55
C THR A 7 4.40 6.52 -8.88
N LEU A 8 3.44 5.62 -9.06
CA LEU A 8 3.23 4.90 -10.31
C LEU A 8 2.79 5.84 -11.43
N VAL A 9 1.83 6.75 -11.15
CA VAL A 9 1.43 7.80 -12.11
C VAL A 9 2.65 8.62 -12.50
N ALA A 10 3.39 9.16 -11.53
CA ALA A 10 4.61 9.93 -11.79
C ALA A 10 5.62 9.17 -12.67
N ALA A 11 5.91 7.91 -12.35
CA ALA A 11 6.86 7.09 -13.09
C ALA A 11 6.41 6.80 -14.53
N LEU A 12 5.11 6.50 -14.74
CA LEU A 12 4.56 6.30 -16.07
C LEU A 12 4.66 7.59 -16.89
N LEU A 13 4.20 8.72 -16.35
CA LEU A 13 4.20 10.00 -17.07
C LEU A 13 5.63 10.49 -17.39
N ASP A 14 6.59 10.29 -16.49
CA ASP A 14 8.00 10.57 -16.72
C ASP A 14 8.57 9.72 -17.87
N ALA A 15 8.33 8.40 -17.84
CA ALA A 15 8.75 7.50 -18.91
C ALA A 15 8.06 7.77 -20.25
N GLY A 16 6.82 8.30 -20.23
CA GLY A 16 6.07 8.75 -21.39
C GLY A 16 6.50 10.11 -21.93
N GLY A 17 7.50 10.77 -21.33
CA GLY A 17 7.98 12.09 -21.75
C GLY A 17 7.07 13.26 -21.40
N ILE A 18 6.08 13.06 -20.52
CA ILE A 18 5.16 14.11 -20.04
C ILE A 18 5.85 14.97 -18.97
N ASP A 19 6.83 14.40 -18.24
CA ASP A 19 7.68 15.08 -17.26
C ASP A 19 6.92 15.94 -16.23
N PRO A 20 6.06 15.34 -15.39
CA PRO A 20 5.22 16.09 -14.46
C PRO A 20 6.01 16.63 -13.27
N THR A 21 5.50 17.70 -12.66
CA THR A 21 5.85 18.03 -11.27
C THR A 21 5.17 17.04 -10.32
N VAL A 22 5.86 16.59 -9.29
CA VAL A 22 5.36 15.56 -8.37
C VAL A 22 5.48 16.05 -6.93
N ILE A 23 4.40 15.87 -6.17
CA ILE A 23 4.33 16.11 -4.72
C ILE A 23 3.71 14.87 -4.08
N ASN A 24 4.47 14.15 -3.27
CA ASN A 24 4.08 12.86 -2.71
C ASN A 24 4.21 12.87 -1.19
N GLY A 25 3.37 12.09 -0.50
CA GLY A 25 3.46 11.92 0.96
C GLY A 25 4.65 11.04 1.39
N GLY A 26 5.22 10.26 0.46
CA GLY A 26 6.38 9.40 0.68
C GLY A 26 7.55 9.69 -0.27
N ILE A 27 8.74 9.20 0.09
CA ILE A 27 9.96 9.32 -0.73
C ILE A 27 9.84 8.42 -1.96
N ILE A 28 9.99 9.00 -3.15
CA ILE A 28 10.00 8.29 -4.42
C ILE A 28 11.41 7.76 -4.69
N HIS A 29 11.58 6.43 -4.82
CA HIS A 29 12.89 5.80 -4.98
C HIS A 29 13.64 6.27 -6.24
N ALA A 30 12.92 6.60 -7.31
CA ALA A 30 13.54 7.10 -8.55
C ALA A 30 14.22 8.48 -8.36
N TYR A 31 13.72 9.30 -7.43
CA TYR A 31 14.15 10.70 -7.26
C TYR A 31 14.90 10.96 -5.94
N GLY A 32 14.81 10.04 -4.96
CA GLY A 32 15.39 10.22 -3.63
C GLY A 32 14.74 11.34 -2.82
N SER A 33 13.58 11.84 -3.26
CA SER A 33 12.85 12.97 -2.70
C SER A 33 11.35 12.69 -2.71
N ASN A 34 10.58 13.38 -1.87
CA ASN A 34 9.11 13.37 -1.88
C ASN A 34 8.52 14.39 -2.87
N ALA A 35 9.36 15.25 -3.45
CA ALA A 35 8.98 16.19 -4.49
C ALA A 35 10.00 16.21 -5.64
N ARG A 36 9.49 16.39 -6.86
CA ARG A 36 10.28 16.62 -8.08
C ARG A 36 9.62 17.75 -8.87
N VAL A 37 10.42 18.71 -9.34
CA VAL A 37 9.96 19.71 -10.30
C VAL A 37 10.19 19.16 -11.71
N GLY A 38 9.11 19.03 -12.47
CA GLY A 38 9.14 18.66 -13.89
C GLY A 38 9.02 19.90 -14.78
N SER A 39 9.31 19.74 -16.07
CA SER A 39 9.15 20.80 -17.08
C SER A 39 7.82 20.77 -17.82
N GLY A 40 7.01 19.72 -17.62
CA GLY A 40 5.69 19.55 -18.20
C GLY A 40 4.60 20.39 -17.51
N GLU A 41 3.41 20.39 -18.12
CA GLU A 41 2.24 21.15 -17.64
C GLU A 41 1.45 20.42 -16.54
N TRP A 42 1.76 19.15 -16.29
CA TRP A 42 1.03 18.31 -15.34
C TRP A 42 1.69 18.30 -13.97
N MET A 43 0.84 18.25 -12.94
CA MET A 43 1.26 18.01 -11.57
C MET A 43 0.56 16.75 -11.04
N VAL A 44 1.33 15.86 -10.41
CA VAL A 44 0.83 14.66 -9.72
C VAL A 44 0.97 14.88 -8.23
N VAL A 45 -0.15 14.90 -7.51
CA VAL A 45 -0.21 15.22 -6.08
C VAL A 45 -0.90 14.09 -5.32
N GLU A 46 -0.28 13.63 -4.24
CA GLU A 46 -1.00 12.82 -3.25
C GLU A 46 -1.97 13.71 -2.46
N ALA A 47 -3.26 13.38 -2.53
CA ALA A 47 -4.33 14.10 -1.84
C ALA A 47 -4.68 13.42 -0.51
N ASP A 48 -4.65 14.18 0.59
CA ASP A 48 -4.95 13.67 1.93
C ASP A 48 -6.38 14.04 2.37
N GLU A 49 -7.18 13.02 2.64
CA GLU A 49 -8.56 13.14 3.13
C GLU A 49 -8.64 13.38 4.65
N SER A 50 -7.54 13.26 5.39
CA SER A 50 -7.55 13.19 6.85
C SER A 50 -8.19 14.41 7.55
N ASP A 51 -8.09 15.59 6.95
CA ASP A 51 -8.63 16.86 7.45
C ASP A 51 -9.57 17.56 6.46
N GLY A 52 -9.99 16.84 5.41
CA GLY A 52 -10.88 17.34 4.37
C GLY A 52 -10.25 18.37 3.41
N THR A 53 -8.95 18.67 3.53
CA THR A 53 -8.31 19.70 2.69
C THR A 53 -8.14 19.30 1.23
N PHE A 54 -8.14 18.01 0.91
CA PHE A 54 -8.15 17.53 -0.47
C PHE A 54 -9.26 18.12 -1.36
N ASN A 55 -10.41 18.50 -0.80
CA ASN A 55 -11.50 19.14 -1.55
C ASN A 55 -11.13 20.52 -2.09
N ARG A 56 -10.02 21.11 -1.64
CA ARG A 56 -9.51 22.41 -2.09
C ARG A 56 -8.51 22.28 -3.24
N LEU A 57 -8.11 21.07 -3.62
CA LEU A 57 -7.17 20.85 -4.72
C LEU A 57 -7.86 21.08 -6.06
N PRO A 58 -7.35 21.98 -6.92
CA PRO A 58 -7.91 22.20 -8.26
C PRO A 58 -7.47 21.07 -9.20
N ALA A 59 -8.06 19.88 -9.05
CA ALA A 59 -7.70 18.68 -9.81
C ALA A 59 -8.42 18.62 -11.16
N THR A 60 -7.69 18.27 -12.23
CA THR A 60 -8.30 17.93 -13.54
C THR A 60 -8.58 16.44 -13.66
N ILE A 61 -7.78 15.61 -12.98
CA ILE A 61 -7.92 14.16 -12.93
C ILE A 61 -7.91 13.75 -11.45
N ALA A 62 -8.93 13.05 -11.00
CA ALA A 62 -9.03 12.53 -9.63
C ALA A 62 -8.93 11.01 -9.65
N VAL A 63 -8.07 10.44 -8.80
CA VAL A 63 -7.94 8.97 -8.65
C VAL A 63 -8.40 8.58 -7.26
N VAL A 64 -9.37 7.66 -7.15
CA VAL A 64 -9.85 7.12 -5.87
C VAL A 64 -9.58 5.62 -5.81
N THR A 65 -8.65 5.22 -4.93
CA THR A 65 -8.21 3.81 -4.81
C THR A 65 -9.14 2.93 -3.98
N ASN A 66 -9.71 3.49 -2.93
CA ASN A 66 -10.62 2.86 -1.97
C ASN A 66 -11.18 3.94 -1.04
N ILE A 67 -12.23 3.62 -0.30
CA ILE A 67 -12.76 4.42 0.81
C ILE A 67 -13.00 3.44 1.97
N ASP A 68 -12.28 3.64 3.06
CA ASP A 68 -12.33 2.83 4.29
C ASP A 68 -12.56 3.76 5.50
N PRO A 69 -13.09 3.29 6.64
CA PRO A 69 -13.33 4.10 7.83
C PRO A 69 -12.01 4.56 8.49
N GLU A 70 -11.42 5.62 7.95
CA GLU A 70 -10.19 6.24 8.43
C GLU A 70 -10.42 7.72 8.70
N HIS A 71 -9.65 8.29 9.65
CA HIS A 71 -9.76 9.69 10.05
C HIS A 71 -11.15 10.10 10.56
N MET A 72 -11.83 9.16 11.23
CA MET A 72 -13.20 9.35 11.72
C MET A 72 -13.30 10.42 12.83
N GLU A 73 -12.18 10.82 13.42
CA GLU A 73 -12.09 11.99 14.30
C GLU A 73 -12.44 13.30 13.57
N HIS A 74 -12.14 13.40 12.28
CA HIS A 74 -12.52 14.53 11.43
C HIS A 74 -13.91 14.32 10.83
N TRP A 75 -14.13 13.16 10.22
CA TRP A 75 -15.33 12.89 9.43
C TRP A 75 -16.57 12.61 10.29
N GLY A 76 -16.39 12.05 11.49
CA GLY A 76 -17.48 11.69 12.41
C GLY A 76 -18.30 10.48 11.96
N THR A 77 -18.80 10.49 10.72
CA THR A 77 -19.63 9.42 10.14
C THR A 77 -19.12 8.97 8.78
N MET A 78 -19.38 7.71 8.42
CA MET A 78 -19.05 7.20 7.07
C MET A 78 -19.78 7.97 5.97
N ASP A 79 -20.98 8.50 6.27
CA ASP A 79 -21.74 9.29 5.30
C ASP A 79 -21.06 10.62 5.00
N ASP A 80 -20.44 11.26 5.99
CA ASP A 80 -19.69 12.50 5.77
C ASP A 80 -18.38 12.24 5.03
N LEU A 81 -17.68 11.13 5.32
CA LEU A 81 -16.53 10.67 4.52
C LEU A 81 -16.91 10.44 3.05
N ARG A 82 -18.03 9.74 2.80
CA ARG A 82 -18.56 9.49 1.45
C ARG A 82 -18.86 10.79 0.71
N LYS A 83 -19.50 11.77 1.39
CA LYS A 83 -19.75 13.10 0.82
C LYS A 83 -18.44 13.82 0.48
N GLY A 84 -17.44 13.72 1.35
CA GLY A 84 -16.11 14.28 1.10
C GLY A 84 -15.51 13.79 -0.23
N PHE A 85 -15.51 12.48 -0.46
CA PHE A 85 -15.04 11.91 -1.73
C PHE A 85 -15.94 12.26 -2.93
N GLU A 86 -17.25 12.39 -2.73
CA GLU A 86 -18.18 12.83 -3.78
C GLU A 86 -17.90 14.28 -4.19
N GLU A 87 -17.66 15.18 -3.24
CA GLU A 87 -17.22 16.56 -3.49
C GLU A 87 -15.87 16.59 -4.21
N PHE A 88 -14.89 15.78 -3.77
CA PHE A 88 -13.58 15.69 -4.42
C PHE A 88 -13.70 15.36 -5.91
N VAL A 89 -14.48 14.33 -6.25
CA VAL A 89 -14.72 13.94 -7.64
C VAL A 89 -15.55 14.98 -8.40
N SER A 90 -16.56 15.56 -7.75
CA SER A 90 -17.40 16.59 -8.37
C SER A 90 -16.66 17.91 -8.61
N ASN A 91 -15.58 18.19 -7.89
CA ASN A 91 -14.79 19.42 -8.06
C ASN A 91 -13.91 19.41 -9.31
N ILE A 92 -13.70 18.25 -9.96
CA ILE A 92 -12.98 18.23 -11.24
C ILE A 92 -13.80 18.95 -12.32
N PRO A 93 -13.17 19.60 -13.31
CA PRO A 93 -13.89 20.23 -14.42
C PRO A 93 -14.77 19.23 -15.19
N PHE A 94 -15.79 19.72 -15.90
CA PHE A 94 -16.67 18.86 -16.73
C PHE A 94 -15.92 18.05 -17.81
N TYR A 95 -14.76 18.54 -18.25
CA TYR A 95 -13.87 17.87 -19.20
C TYR A 95 -12.79 17.02 -18.52
N GLY A 96 -12.75 17.00 -17.19
CA GLY A 96 -11.83 16.20 -16.39
C GLY A 96 -12.17 14.71 -16.39
N LEU A 97 -11.39 13.94 -15.62
CA LEU A 97 -11.54 12.49 -15.52
C LEU A 97 -11.53 12.03 -14.06
N ALA A 98 -12.52 11.23 -13.68
CA ALA A 98 -12.51 10.46 -12.44
C ALA A 98 -12.03 9.03 -12.72
N VAL A 99 -10.97 8.59 -12.05
CA VAL A 99 -10.39 7.25 -12.15
C VAL A 99 -10.71 6.49 -10.87
N LEU A 100 -11.63 5.52 -10.94
CA LEU A 100 -12.30 4.95 -9.76
C LEU A 100 -12.08 3.44 -9.66
N CYS A 101 -11.58 2.97 -8.52
CA CYS A 101 -11.37 1.55 -8.25
C CYS A 101 -12.69 0.84 -7.92
N THR A 102 -13.28 0.09 -8.87
CA THR A 102 -14.60 -0.55 -8.65
C THR A 102 -14.51 -1.91 -7.95
N ASP A 103 -13.31 -2.34 -7.56
CA ASP A 103 -13.13 -3.45 -6.61
C ASP A 103 -13.51 -3.04 -5.18
N SER A 104 -13.43 -1.74 -4.85
CA SER A 104 -13.91 -1.20 -3.58
C SER A 104 -15.44 -0.97 -3.66
N PRO A 105 -16.25 -1.57 -2.77
CA PRO A 105 -17.70 -1.37 -2.79
C PRO A 105 -18.12 0.10 -2.62
N GLU A 106 -17.42 0.85 -1.77
CA GLU A 106 -17.70 2.26 -1.51
C GLU A 106 -17.38 3.13 -2.73
N VAL A 107 -16.27 2.85 -3.43
CA VAL A 107 -15.90 3.56 -4.65
C VAL A 107 -16.79 3.17 -5.83
N ARG A 108 -17.23 1.91 -5.91
CA ARG A 108 -18.26 1.48 -6.86
C ARG A 108 -19.56 2.26 -6.66
N ALA A 109 -20.02 2.36 -5.41
CA ALA A 109 -21.21 3.15 -5.10
C ALA A 109 -21.03 4.65 -5.41
N LEU A 110 -19.81 5.20 -5.24
CA LEU A 110 -19.48 6.56 -5.68
C LEU A 110 -19.58 6.70 -7.21
N ALA A 111 -19.04 5.74 -7.96
CA ALA A 111 -19.12 5.73 -9.43
C ALA A 111 -20.57 5.74 -9.93
N ASP A 112 -21.48 5.02 -9.26
CA ASP A 112 -22.90 4.99 -9.59
C ASP A 112 -23.62 6.34 -9.32
N ARG A 113 -23.12 7.16 -8.38
CA ARG A 113 -23.70 8.47 -8.02
C ARG A 113 -23.21 9.60 -8.92
N VAL A 114 -21.97 9.54 -9.37
CA VAL A 114 -21.36 10.59 -10.20
C VAL A 114 -21.87 10.48 -11.63
N THR A 115 -22.73 11.40 -12.05
CA THR A 115 -23.41 11.35 -13.36
C THR A 115 -22.97 12.44 -14.33
N ASP A 116 -22.25 13.45 -13.85
CA ASP A 116 -21.89 14.66 -14.59
C ASP A 116 -20.37 14.77 -14.85
N ARG A 117 -19.60 13.70 -14.61
CA ARG A 117 -18.17 13.60 -14.90
C ARG A 117 -17.87 12.38 -15.75
N ARG A 118 -16.81 12.48 -16.56
CA ARG A 118 -16.27 11.30 -17.25
C ARG A 118 -15.62 10.40 -16.20
N ILE A 119 -15.99 9.12 -16.21
CA ILE A 119 -15.44 8.09 -15.34
C ILE A 119 -14.63 7.11 -16.18
N MET A 120 -13.51 6.65 -15.63
CA MET A 120 -12.78 5.46 -16.08
C MET A 120 -12.57 4.58 -14.85
N THR A 121 -13.10 3.36 -14.91
CA THR A 121 -13.05 2.42 -13.79
C THR A 121 -11.83 1.51 -13.90
N PHE A 122 -11.29 1.05 -12.77
CA PHE A 122 -10.19 0.09 -12.76
C PHE A 122 -10.35 -0.95 -11.65
N GLY A 123 -9.74 -2.11 -11.83
CA GLY A 123 -9.77 -3.19 -10.85
C GLY A 123 -9.55 -4.57 -11.45
N PHE A 124 -9.82 -5.62 -10.68
CA PHE A 124 -9.83 -7.01 -11.13
C PHE A 124 -11.22 -7.45 -11.61
N ASN A 125 -12.28 -6.73 -11.22
CA ASN A 125 -13.63 -7.03 -11.65
C ASN A 125 -13.82 -6.88 -13.16
N ALA A 126 -14.67 -7.73 -13.75
CA ALA A 126 -14.85 -7.83 -15.20
C ALA A 126 -15.62 -6.65 -15.84
N GLU A 127 -16.15 -5.74 -15.03
CA GLU A 127 -16.87 -4.55 -15.48
C GLU A 127 -15.95 -3.31 -15.54
N ALA A 128 -14.70 -3.44 -15.08
CA ALA A 128 -13.75 -2.33 -15.05
C ALA A 128 -13.23 -1.97 -16.46
N ASP A 129 -13.04 -0.68 -16.73
CA ASP A 129 -12.47 -0.20 -17.99
C ASP A 129 -11.00 -0.57 -18.17
N VAL A 130 -10.26 -0.65 -17.06
CA VAL A 130 -8.85 -1.04 -17.02
C VAL A 130 -8.69 -2.21 -16.06
N GLN A 131 -8.52 -3.41 -16.61
CA GLN A 131 -8.56 -4.66 -15.87
C GLN A 131 -7.23 -5.43 -15.95
N ALA A 132 -6.76 -5.97 -14.82
CA ALA A 132 -5.67 -6.95 -14.82
C ALA A 132 -6.22 -8.38 -14.96
N VAL A 133 -5.67 -9.13 -15.91
CA VAL A 133 -5.97 -10.55 -16.12
C VAL A 133 -4.68 -11.37 -16.14
N ASN A 134 -4.79 -12.70 -16.01
CA ASN A 134 -3.65 -13.63 -16.01
C ASN A 134 -2.57 -13.29 -14.96
N LEU A 135 -2.98 -12.69 -13.83
CA LEU A 135 -2.08 -12.29 -12.75
C LEU A 135 -1.42 -13.52 -12.12
N ARG A 136 -0.10 -13.49 -12.10
CA ARG A 136 0.77 -14.45 -11.42
C ARG A 136 1.94 -13.71 -10.79
N HIS A 137 2.49 -14.27 -9.72
CA HIS A 137 3.66 -13.71 -9.03
C HIS A 137 4.83 -14.66 -9.17
N GLU A 138 5.98 -14.14 -9.58
CA GLU A 138 7.22 -14.91 -9.77
C GLU A 138 8.38 -14.09 -9.20
N ASN A 139 9.11 -14.64 -8.22
CA ASN A 139 10.28 -13.99 -7.61
C ASN A 139 10.01 -12.54 -7.15
N ALA A 140 8.89 -12.32 -6.44
CA ALA A 140 8.42 -10.99 -6.00
C ALA A 140 8.10 -9.99 -7.13
N VAL A 141 7.97 -10.46 -8.37
CA VAL A 141 7.51 -9.67 -9.53
C VAL A 141 6.11 -10.12 -9.91
N ALA A 142 5.18 -9.17 -10.04
CA ALA A 142 3.87 -9.44 -10.60
C ALA A 142 3.93 -9.46 -12.14
N ARG A 143 3.32 -10.48 -12.76
CA ARG A 143 3.15 -10.61 -14.21
C ARG A 143 1.66 -10.71 -14.54
N PHE A 144 1.20 -9.93 -15.50
CA PHE A 144 -0.23 -9.85 -15.86
C PHE A 144 -0.41 -9.25 -17.26
N ASP A 145 -1.60 -9.39 -17.81
CA ASP A 145 -2.03 -8.62 -18.98
C ASP A 145 -3.02 -7.54 -18.53
N ILE A 146 -3.11 -6.44 -19.29
CA ILE A 146 -4.08 -5.37 -19.04
C ILE A 146 -5.12 -5.35 -20.17
N GLU A 147 -6.36 -5.68 -19.85
CA GLU A 147 -7.49 -5.50 -20.74
C GLU A 147 -8.01 -4.06 -20.61
N LEU A 148 -8.31 -3.43 -21.75
CA LEU A 148 -8.84 -2.09 -21.84
C LEU A 148 -10.22 -2.16 -22.50
N SER A 149 -11.22 -1.48 -21.95
CA SER A 149 -12.56 -1.44 -22.55
C SER A 149 -12.57 -0.82 -23.95
N ASP A 150 -11.59 0.02 -24.27
CA ASP A 150 -11.51 0.80 -25.52
C ASP A 150 -10.23 0.56 -26.36
N GLY A 151 -9.58 -0.61 -26.25
CA GLY A 151 -8.35 -0.83 -27.01
C GLY A 151 -7.79 -2.24 -27.01
N PRO A 152 -6.62 -2.45 -27.63
CA PRO A 152 -5.94 -3.74 -27.60
C PRO A 152 -5.39 -4.03 -26.20
N VAL A 153 -5.39 -5.31 -25.83
CA VAL A 153 -4.79 -5.82 -24.59
C VAL A 153 -3.29 -5.48 -24.54
N ILE A 154 -2.83 -4.93 -23.41
CA ILE A 154 -1.40 -4.74 -23.14
C ILE A 154 -0.87 -6.03 -22.52
N LYS A 155 -0.24 -6.85 -23.34
CA LYS A 155 0.28 -8.16 -22.93
C LYS A 155 1.61 -8.10 -22.21
N ASP A 156 1.85 -9.10 -21.37
CA ASP A 156 3.13 -9.38 -20.72
C ASP A 156 3.66 -8.21 -19.89
N CYS A 157 2.77 -7.55 -19.15
CA CYS A 157 3.15 -6.52 -18.19
C CYS A 157 3.89 -7.15 -17.02
N THR A 158 4.95 -6.47 -16.55
CA THR A 158 5.70 -6.85 -15.36
C THR A 158 5.74 -5.66 -14.42
N LEU A 159 5.45 -5.88 -13.15
CA LEU A 159 5.61 -4.89 -12.09
C LEU A 159 6.57 -5.46 -11.03
N PRO A 160 7.75 -4.85 -10.80
CA PRO A 160 8.72 -5.25 -9.77
C PRO A 160 8.24 -5.02 -8.31
N MET A 161 6.98 -5.30 -8.03
CA MET A 161 6.38 -5.30 -6.69
C MET A 161 5.44 -6.50 -6.56
N PRO A 162 5.48 -7.22 -5.44
CA PRO A 162 4.52 -8.27 -5.18
C PRO A 162 3.17 -7.70 -4.72
N GLY A 163 2.13 -8.53 -4.79
CA GLY A 163 0.81 -8.23 -4.25
C GLY A 163 -0.16 -7.70 -5.30
N SER A 164 -1.35 -8.30 -5.32
CA SER A 164 -2.46 -7.87 -6.19
C SER A 164 -2.87 -6.42 -5.94
N HIS A 165 -2.75 -5.92 -4.70
CA HIS A 165 -3.03 -4.52 -4.38
C HIS A 165 -2.10 -3.54 -5.12
N ASN A 166 -0.83 -3.89 -5.35
CA ASN A 166 0.09 -3.06 -6.12
C ASN A 166 -0.21 -3.10 -7.62
N VAL A 167 -0.66 -4.25 -8.12
CA VAL A 167 -1.18 -4.35 -9.49
C VAL A 167 -2.43 -3.48 -9.65
N CYS A 168 -3.36 -3.50 -8.68
CA CYS A 168 -4.54 -2.62 -8.70
C CYS A 168 -4.15 -1.13 -8.69
N ASN A 169 -3.20 -0.72 -7.84
CA ASN A 169 -2.65 0.64 -7.87
C ASN A 169 -2.06 0.99 -9.24
N ALA A 170 -1.38 0.04 -9.89
CA ALA A 170 -0.84 0.24 -11.24
C ALA A 170 -1.93 0.40 -12.29
N LEU A 171 -3.07 -0.30 -12.19
CA LEU A 171 -4.20 -0.10 -13.11
C LEU A 171 -4.76 1.32 -13.02
N GLY A 172 -4.87 1.90 -11.82
CA GLY A 172 -5.25 3.30 -11.64
C GLY A 172 -4.24 4.25 -12.31
N ALA A 173 -2.94 3.96 -12.22
CA ALA A 173 -1.92 4.74 -12.90
C ALA A 173 -1.97 4.59 -14.44
N VAL A 174 -2.25 3.37 -14.92
CA VAL A 174 -2.42 3.07 -16.34
C VAL A 174 -3.61 3.81 -16.93
N ALA A 175 -4.73 3.89 -16.20
CA ALA A 175 -5.91 4.67 -16.60
C ALA A 175 -5.54 6.15 -16.84
N VAL A 176 -4.79 6.77 -15.92
CA VAL A 176 -4.29 8.15 -16.07
C VAL A 176 -3.33 8.27 -17.27
N ALA A 177 -2.35 7.38 -17.37
CA ALA A 177 -1.36 7.39 -18.45
C ALA A 177 -2.00 7.24 -19.84
N ARG A 178 -2.98 6.34 -19.98
CA ARG A 178 -3.76 6.15 -21.21
C ARG A 178 -4.57 7.38 -21.57
N HIS A 179 -5.23 8.00 -20.58
CA HIS A 179 -5.99 9.23 -20.79
C HIS A 179 -5.11 10.37 -21.31
N LEU A 180 -3.86 10.46 -20.84
CA LEU A 180 -2.86 11.45 -21.28
C LEU A 180 -2.11 11.04 -22.55
N GLY A 181 -2.52 9.96 -23.21
CA GLY A 181 -2.07 9.61 -24.56
C GLY A 181 -0.91 8.61 -24.64
N MET A 182 -0.43 8.06 -23.53
CA MET A 182 0.62 7.04 -23.57
C MET A 182 0.14 5.76 -24.28
N ARG A 183 1.00 5.20 -25.13
CA ARG A 183 0.76 3.94 -25.85
C ARG A 183 0.95 2.75 -24.92
N GLY A 184 0.25 1.65 -25.20
CA GLY A 184 0.36 0.43 -24.39
C GLY A 184 1.79 -0.12 -24.28
N SER A 185 2.61 0.02 -25.33
CA SER A 185 4.03 -0.37 -25.28
C SER A 185 4.85 0.46 -24.29
N GLU A 186 4.63 1.78 -24.26
CA GLU A 186 5.32 2.72 -23.34
C GLU A 186 4.93 2.42 -21.90
N ILE A 187 3.65 2.16 -21.65
CA ILE A 187 3.14 1.76 -20.33
C ILE A 187 3.79 0.47 -19.86
N ARG A 188 3.80 -0.57 -20.71
CA ARG A 188 4.41 -1.87 -20.38
C ARG A 188 5.90 -1.71 -20.04
N GLU A 189 6.64 -0.95 -20.84
CA GLU A 189 8.07 -0.69 -20.63
C GLU A 189 8.33 0.08 -19.34
N ALA A 190 7.50 1.10 -19.06
CA ALA A 190 7.61 1.91 -17.84
C ALA A 190 7.29 1.12 -16.57
N LEU A 191 6.25 0.25 -16.58
CA LEU A 191 5.94 -0.64 -15.47
C LEU A 191 7.10 -1.60 -15.16
N ALA A 192 7.73 -2.15 -16.20
CA ALA A 192 8.82 -3.13 -16.06
C ALA A 192 10.07 -2.57 -15.36
N VAL A 193 10.33 -1.27 -15.48
CA VAL A 193 11.49 -0.59 -14.87
C VAL A 193 11.15 0.15 -13.59
N PHE A 194 9.93 0.01 -13.07
CA PHE A 194 9.50 0.66 -11.85
C PHE A 194 10.34 0.19 -10.66
N LYS A 195 10.91 1.13 -9.90
CA LYS A 195 11.86 0.85 -8.80
C LYS A 195 11.21 0.66 -7.43
N GLY A 196 9.88 0.69 -7.35
CA GLY A 196 9.15 0.62 -6.08
C GLY A 196 9.03 1.96 -5.37
N VAL A 197 8.46 1.91 -4.17
CA VAL A 197 8.24 3.05 -3.27
C VAL A 197 8.83 2.71 -1.91
N ASN A 198 9.50 3.67 -1.27
CA ASN A 198 10.08 3.43 0.05
C ASN A 198 8.99 3.06 1.06
N ARG A 199 9.29 2.08 1.92
CA ARG A 199 8.38 1.53 2.92
C ARG A 199 7.11 0.91 2.31
N ARG A 200 7.15 0.45 1.05
CA ARG A 200 6.09 -0.35 0.43
C ARG A 200 6.72 -1.65 -0.09
N PHE A 201 6.65 -2.68 0.73
CA PHE A 201 7.31 -3.98 0.57
C PHE A 201 8.81 -3.84 0.28
N THR A 202 9.50 -2.96 1.01
CA THR A 202 10.90 -2.63 0.72
C THR A 202 11.84 -3.65 1.37
N LYS A 203 12.61 -4.37 0.56
CA LYS A 203 13.71 -5.20 1.07
C LYS A 203 14.83 -4.32 1.62
N VAL A 204 15.02 -4.35 2.94
CA VAL A 204 16.06 -3.57 3.64
C VAL A 204 17.33 -4.37 3.90
N GLY A 205 17.26 -5.70 3.79
CA GLY A 205 18.44 -6.56 3.88
C GLY A 205 18.12 -8.04 3.74
N GLU A 206 19.19 -8.85 3.71
CA GLU A 206 19.13 -10.29 3.82
C GLU A 206 20.33 -10.77 4.62
N VAL A 207 20.11 -11.53 5.69
CA VAL A 207 21.18 -12.03 6.56
C VAL A 207 20.93 -13.50 6.87
N GLY A 208 21.93 -14.35 6.62
CA GLY A 208 21.79 -15.80 6.85
C GLY A 208 20.66 -16.45 6.03
N GLY A 209 20.29 -15.87 4.88
CA GLY A 209 19.17 -16.31 4.06
C GLY A 209 17.79 -15.86 4.57
N VAL A 210 17.71 -15.04 5.62
CA VAL A 210 16.46 -14.43 6.10
C VAL A 210 16.28 -13.09 5.42
N THR A 211 15.15 -12.89 4.71
CA THR A 211 14.83 -11.62 4.06
C THR A 211 14.12 -10.68 5.04
N ILE A 212 14.53 -9.42 5.07
CA ILE A 212 13.92 -8.40 5.96
C ILE A 212 13.22 -7.35 5.09
N ILE A 213 11.95 -7.12 5.39
CA ILE A 213 11.05 -6.23 4.66
C ILE A 213 10.56 -5.12 5.60
N ASP A 214 10.61 -3.87 5.11
CA ASP A 214 10.05 -2.67 5.74
C ASP A 214 8.79 -2.23 4.98
N ASP A 215 7.65 -2.17 5.66
CA ASP A 215 6.37 -1.74 5.10
C ASP A 215 5.62 -0.76 6.01
N TYR A 216 5.04 0.27 5.41
CA TYR A 216 4.27 1.34 6.04
C TYR A 216 2.90 0.90 6.52
N GLY A 217 2.41 -0.27 6.08
CA GLY A 217 1.10 -0.82 6.38
C GLY A 217 0.78 -0.73 7.88
N HIS A 218 -0.24 0.03 8.20
CA HIS A 218 -0.64 0.31 9.59
C HIS A 218 -2.16 0.25 9.79
N HIS A 219 -2.93 0.15 8.72
CA HIS A 219 -4.33 -0.23 8.75
C HIS A 219 -4.49 -1.76 8.56
N PRO A 220 -5.48 -2.43 9.19
CA PRO A 220 -5.64 -3.90 9.08
C PRO A 220 -5.69 -4.42 7.63
N VAL A 221 -6.37 -3.70 6.73
CA VAL A 221 -6.45 -4.03 5.30
C VAL A 221 -5.08 -4.00 4.63
N GLU A 222 -4.25 -3.01 4.97
CA GLU A 222 -2.89 -2.90 4.43
C GLU A 222 -2.00 -4.03 4.94
N ILE A 223 -2.06 -4.32 6.25
CA ILE A 223 -1.30 -5.39 6.89
C ILE A 223 -1.61 -6.74 6.24
N ALA A 224 -2.90 -7.07 6.10
CA ALA A 224 -3.32 -8.30 5.44
C ALA A 224 -2.83 -8.37 4.00
N ALA A 225 -2.90 -7.26 3.24
CA ALA A 225 -2.43 -7.20 1.86
C ALA A 225 -0.92 -7.41 1.73
N VAL A 226 -0.12 -6.90 2.67
CA VAL A 226 1.33 -7.07 2.73
C VAL A 226 1.71 -8.50 3.10
N LEU A 227 1.04 -9.09 4.09
CA LEU A 227 1.29 -10.48 4.49
C LEU A 227 0.88 -11.48 3.40
N ALA A 228 -0.24 -11.23 2.71
CA ALA A 228 -0.62 -12.00 1.52
C ALA A 228 0.41 -11.87 0.40
N ALA A 229 0.97 -10.68 0.16
CA ALA A 229 2.04 -10.47 -0.81
C ALA A 229 3.33 -11.19 -0.41
N ALA A 230 3.68 -11.19 0.89
CA ALA A 230 4.78 -11.97 1.42
C ALA A 230 4.55 -13.47 1.21
N ARG A 231 3.34 -13.98 1.51
CA ARG A 231 2.95 -15.38 1.28
C ARG A 231 3.01 -15.78 -0.19
N GLN A 232 2.63 -14.90 -1.10
CA GLN A 232 2.77 -15.10 -2.54
C GLN A 232 4.24 -15.10 -2.98
N ALA A 233 5.08 -14.25 -2.37
CA ALA A 233 6.52 -14.27 -2.62
C ALA A 233 7.18 -15.59 -2.17
N LEU A 234 6.55 -16.35 -1.25
CA LEU A 234 7.02 -17.67 -0.80
C LEU A 234 6.86 -18.78 -1.83
N ALA A 235 6.32 -18.51 -3.01
CA ALA A 235 6.28 -19.48 -4.11
C ALA A 235 7.68 -20.01 -4.53
N SER A 236 8.77 -19.51 -3.94
CA SER A 236 10.13 -20.05 -4.06
C SER A 236 10.48 -21.19 -3.07
N GLY A 237 9.62 -21.56 -2.10
CA GLY A 237 9.86 -22.72 -1.22
C GLY A 237 8.68 -23.10 -0.29
N PRO A 238 8.33 -24.40 -0.15
CA PRO A 238 7.17 -24.85 0.65
C PRO A 238 7.31 -24.71 2.17
N ASP A 239 8.53 -24.49 2.68
CA ASP A 239 8.83 -24.44 4.12
C ASP A 239 9.10 -23.02 4.65
N THR A 240 8.92 -21.99 3.81
CA THR A 240 9.19 -20.62 4.22
C THR A 240 8.13 -20.09 5.19
N ARG A 241 8.57 -19.45 6.28
CA ARG A 241 7.70 -18.80 7.26
C ARG A 241 7.73 -17.28 7.16
N ILE A 242 6.66 -16.66 7.62
CA ILE A 242 6.49 -15.21 7.73
C ILE A 242 6.48 -14.83 9.21
N VAL A 243 7.45 -14.00 9.61
CA VAL A 243 7.50 -13.37 10.92
C VAL A 243 7.00 -11.94 10.78
N ALA A 244 5.76 -11.69 11.17
CA ALA A 244 5.17 -10.35 11.16
C ALA A 244 5.56 -9.61 12.44
N VAL A 245 6.19 -8.45 12.28
CA VAL A 245 6.60 -7.58 13.37
C VAL A 245 5.83 -6.28 13.22
N HIS A 246 4.87 -6.01 14.10
CA HIS A 246 3.97 -4.87 13.95
C HIS A 246 4.10 -3.88 15.11
N GLN A 247 4.22 -2.59 14.77
CA GLN A 247 4.05 -1.49 15.71
C GLN A 247 2.73 -0.77 15.41
N PRO A 248 1.68 -0.96 16.24
CA PRO A 248 0.43 -0.23 16.06
C PRO A 248 0.66 1.28 16.11
N HIS A 249 -0.09 2.04 15.31
CA HIS A 249 0.07 3.49 15.20
C HIS A 249 -1.23 4.20 15.58
N ARG A 250 -1.16 5.08 16.60
CA ARG A 250 -2.27 5.74 17.30
C ARG A 250 -3.15 4.79 18.12
N TYR A 251 -3.50 5.20 19.33
CA TYR A 251 -4.36 4.43 20.23
C TYR A 251 -5.82 4.48 19.77
N THR A 252 -6.26 5.62 19.25
CA THR A 252 -7.60 5.81 18.71
C THR A 252 -7.90 4.84 17.56
N ARG A 253 -6.98 4.69 16.59
CA ARG A 253 -7.11 3.74 15.48
C ARG A 253 -7.15 2.30 15.98
N LEU A 254 -6.20 1.92 16.85
CA LEU A 254 -6.17 0.56 17.39
C LEU A 254 -7.47 0.24 18.14
N SER A 255 -8.00 1.18 18.92
CA SER A 255 -9.27 1.00 19.63
C SER A 255 -10.47 0.89 18.68
N ALA A 256 -10.52 1.69 17.62
CA ALA A 256 -11.66 1.72 16.70
C ALA A 256 -11.75 0.48 15.80
N LEU A 257 -10.59 -0.12 15.47
CA LEU A 257 -10.47 -1.25 14.55
C LEU A 257 -9.90 -2.50 15.23
N PHE A 258 -10.12 -2.63 16.54
CA PHE A 258 -9.42 -3.62 17.37
C PHE A 258 -9.68 -5.05 16.89
N ASP A 259 -10.94 -5.38 16.60
CA ASP A 259 -11.33 -6.71 16.11
C ASP A 259 -10.71 -7.04 14.74
N GLU A 260 -10.60 -6.04 13.86
CA GLU A 260 -9.96 -6.16 12.56
C GLU A 260 -8.46 -6.38 12.70
N PHE A 261 -7.79 -5.64 13.60
CA PHE A 261 -6.38 -5.88 13.93
C PHE A 261 -6.15 -7.29 14.47
N CYS A 262 -7.05 -7.81 15.32
CA CYS A 262 -6.93 -9.18 15.81
C CYS A 262 -7.00 -10.25 14.71
N ARG A 263 -7.54 -9.93 13.53
CA ARG A 263 -7.77 -10.88 12.42
C ARG A 263 -6.84 -10.69 11.22
N CYS A 264 -6.13 -9.56 11.10
CA CYS A 264 -5.38 -9.23 9.88
C CYS A 264 -4.03 -9.95 9.73
N PHE A 265 -3.63 -10.78 10.69
CA PHE A 265 -2.32 -11.45 10.71
C PHE A 265 -2.34 -12.93 10.25
N ASN A 266 -3.45 -13.43 9.71
CA ASN A 266 -3.62 -14.87 9.43
C ASN A 266 -2.59 -15.48 8.47
N ASP A 267 -2.01 -14.67 7.58
CA ASP A 267 -0.95 -15.12 6.67
C ASP A 267 0.43 -15.17 7.33
N ALA A 268 0.59 -14.71 8.57
CA ALA A 268 1.84 -14.82 9.34
C ALA A 268 1.93 -16.16 10.08
N ASP A 269 3.15 -16.67 10.26
CA ASP A 269 3.42 -17.85 11.08
C ASP A 269 3.75 -17.46 12.53
N VAL A 270 4.41 -16.32 12.70
CA VAL A 270 4.73 -15.71 14.00
C VAL A 270 4.34 -14.23 13.94
N VAL A 271 3.67 -13.74 14.98
CA VAL A 271 3.29 -12.33 15.11
C VAL A 271 3.92 -11.75 16.36
N ALA A 272 4.73 -10.71 16.21
CA ALA A 272 5.36 -9.98 17.31
C ALA A 272 4.84 -8.54 17.30
N ILE A 273 4.15 -8.15 18.38
CA ILE A 273 3.53 -6.82 18.50
C ILE A 273 4.37 -5.96 19.44
N ALA A 274 4.82 -4.81 18.94
CA ALA A 274 5.51 -3.79 19.73
C ALA A 274 4.53 -2.83 20.43
N ASP A 275 5.06 -2.00 21.33
CA ASP A 275 4.27 -0.93 21.95
C ASP A 275 3.66 0.01 20.91
N VAL A 276 2.45 0.51 21.20
CA VAL A 276 1.72 1.42 20.34
C VAL A 276 2.52 2.72 20.18
N PHE A 277 2.80 3.11 18.94
CA PHE A 277 3.32 4.43 18.63
C PHE A 277 2.19 5.45 18.74
N GLY A 278 2.09 6.12 19.89
CA GLY A 278 0.96 6.98 20.23
C GLY A 278 0.79 8.23 19.34
N ALA A 279 1.85 8.70 18.67
CA ALA A 279 1.81 9.89 17.80
C ALA A 279 1.19 11.14 18.48
N GLY A 280 1.39 11.29 19.79
CA GLY A 280 0.84 12.38 20.61
C GLY A 280 -0.47 12.06 21.33
N GLU A 281 -1.03 10.86 21.14
CA GLU A 281 -2.24 10.39 21.85
C GLU A 281 -1.91 9.75 23.20
N ASP A 282 -2.81 9.95 24.16
CA ASP A 282 -2.79 9.24 25.43
C ASP A 282 -3.23 7.78 25.25
N PRO A 283 -2.72 6.84 26.07
CA PRO A 283 -3.16 5.45 26.03
C PRO A 283 -4.67 5.26 26.20
N VAL A 284 -5.25 4.37 25.39
CA VAL A 284 -6.67 3.98 25.47
C VAL A 284 -6.79 2.59 26.09
N ALA A 285 -7.64 2.44 27.11
CA ALA A 285 -7.85 1.16 27.78
C ALA A 285 -8.43 0.11 26.80
N GLY A 286 -7.86 -1.10 26.82
CA GLY A 286 -8.25 -2.18 25.90
C GLY A 286 -7.62 -2.08 24.50
N ALA A 287 -6.80 -1.06 24.24
CA ALA A 287 -6.11 -0.85 22.97
C ALA A 287 -4.59 -0.75 23.19
N THR A 288 -4.03 -1.68 23.96
CA THR A 288 -2.58 -1.80 24.17
C THR A 288 -1.97 -2.93 23.35
N ARG A 289 -0.63 -3.00 23.31
CA ARG A 289 0.11 -4.13 22.76
C ARG A 289 -0.35 -5.46 23.37
N ASP A 290 -0.48 -5.51 24.70
CA ASP A 290 -0.80 -6.74 25.42
C ASP A 290 -2.25 -7.17 25.14
N ASP A 291 -3.18 -6.20 25.09
CA ASP A 291 -4.56 -6.45 24.66
C ASP A 291 -4.60 -7.02 23.24
N LEU A 292 -3.85 -6.43 22.30
CA LEU A 292 -3.82 -6.88 20.91
C LEU A 292 -3.22 -8.29 20.78
N VAL A 293 -2.12 -8.60 21.48
CA VAL A 293 -1.54 -9.95 21.51
C VAL A 293 -2.56 -10.96 22.03
N ALA A 294 -3.25 -10.65 23.14
CA ALA A 294 -4.29 -11.50 23.68
C ALA A 294 -5.47 -11.67 22.70
N GLY A 295 -5.90 -10.59 22.05
CA GLY A 295 -6.97 -10.60 21.05
C GLY A 295 -6.62 -11.45 19.82
N ILE A 296 -5.40 -11.33 19.28
CA ILE A 296 -4.89 -12.15 18.18
C ILE A 296 -4.89 -13.64 18.56
N ALA A 297 -4.43 -13.97 19.77
CA ALA A 297 -4.45 -15.34 20.28
C ALA A 297 -5.88 -15.88 20.44
N LEU A 298 -6.81 -15.06 20.94
CA LEU A 298 -8.23 -15.42 21.07
C LEU A 298 -8.91 -15.66 19.71
N GLN A 299 -8.48 -14.99 18.65
CA GLN A 299 -8.92 -15.27 17.27
C GLN A 299 -8.29 -16.54 16.67
N GLY A 300 -7.40 -17.23 17.41
CA GLY A 300 -6.88 -18.54 17.05
C GLY A 300 -5.51 -18.54 16.38
N HIS A 301 -4.82 -17.39 16.31
CA HIS A 301 -3.43 -17.35 15.85
C HIS A 301 -2.53 -18.12 16.83
N LYS A 302 -1.68 -19.01 16.30
CA LYS A 302 -0.96 -19.99 17.13
C LYS A 302 0.25 -19.43 17.87
N ASP A 303 0.81 -18.33 17.35
CA ASP A 303 2.04 -17.76 17.87
C ASP A 303 2.02 -16.23 17.79
N ALA A 304 1.40 -15.60 18.80
CA ALA A 304 1.38 -14.16 18.99
C ALA A 304 2.18 -13.79 20.24
N ARG A 305 3.13 -12.88 20.10
CA ARG A 305 4.13 -12.54 21.11
C ARG A 305 4.18 -11.04 21.34
N VAL A 306 4.49 -10.68 22.58
CA VAL A 306 4.89 -9.33 22.95
C VAL A 306 6.31 -9.08 22.46
N LEU A 307 6.55 -7.89 21.91
CA LEU A 307 7.85 -7.40 21.51
C LEU A 307 8.21 -6.14 22.29
N GLU A 308 9.14 -6.25 23.23
CA GLU A 308 9.44 -5.17 24.17
C GLU A 308 10.39 -4.12 23.61
N SER A 309 11.26 -4.50 22.67
CA SER A 309 12.33 -3.63 22.19
C SER A 309 12.93 -4.11 20.87
N GLU A 310 13.80 -3.28 20.31
CA GLU A 310 14.63 -3.64 19.16
C GLU A 310 15.59 -4.80 19.47
N ASP A 311 16.08 -4.90 20.71
CA ASP A 311 16.92 -6.03 21.16
C ASP A 311 16.12 -7.34 21.21
N ALA A 312 14.85 -7.26 21.62
CA ALA A 312 13.93 -8.39 21.59
C ALA A 312 13.62 -8.81 20.14
N LEU A 313 13.56 -7.86 19.20
CA LEU A 313 13.41 -8.15 17.78
C LEU A 313 14.62 -8.90 17.22
N GLU A 314 15.82 -8.42 17.51
CA GLU A 314 17.05 -9.12 17.12
C GLU A 314 17.06 -10.55 17.68
N SER A 315 16.76 -10.70 18.97
CA SER A 315 16.73 -12.00 19.65
C SER A 315 15.69 -12.94 19.03
N LEU A 316 14.48 -12.43 18.76
CA LEU A 316 13.41 -13.19 18.09
C LEU A 316 13.89 -13.72 16.75
N VAL A 317 14.48 -12.87 15.91
CA VAL A 317 14.93 -13.28 14.57
C VAL A 317 16.07 -14.29 14.65
N ARG A 318 17.03 -14.12 15.58
CA ARG A 318 18.11 -15.10 15.76
C ARG A 318 17.65 -16.47 16.24
N THR A 319 16.67 -16.51 17.14
CA THR A 319 16.18 -17.76 17.72
C THR A 319 15.19 -18.46 16.80
N GLU A 320 14.31 -17.70 16.16
CA GLU A 320 13.19 -18.26 15.41
C GLU A 320 13.47 -18.38 13.92
N ALA A 321 14.06 -17.38 13.27
CA ALA A 321 14.12 -17.33 11.82
C ALA A 321 15.13 -18.32 11.24
N ARG A 322 14.79 -18.89 10.08
CA ARG A 322 15.59 -19.87 9.35
C ARG A 322 15.91 -19.34 7.95
N PRO A 323 16.99 -19.83 7.30
CA PRO A 323 17.24 -19.51 5.90
C PRO A 323 15.98 -19.78 5.06
N GLY A 324 15.58 -18.79 4.27
CA GLY A 324 14.33 -18.78 3.51
C GLY A 324 13.23 -17.93 4.13
N ASP A 325 13.18 -17.76 5.46
CA ASP A 325 12.13 -17.00 6.15
C ASP A 325 12.12 -15.51 5.76
N ILE A 326 10.94 -14.90 5.89
CA ILE A 326 10.73 -13.47 5.68
C ILE A 326 10.30 -12.82 6.99
N VAL A 327 11.03 -11.80 7.42
CA VAL A 327 10.64 -10.91 8.51
C VAL A 327 10.03 -9.65 7.90
N VAL A 328 8.78 -9.36 8.24
CA VAL A 328 8.05 -8.19 7.73
C VAL A 328 7.78 -7.23 8.88
N CYS A 329 8.45 -6.08 8.87
CA CYS A 329 8.26 -4.99 9.82
C CYS A 329 7.17 -4.04 9.29
N LEU A 330 6.07 -3.94 10.03
CA LEU A 330 4.83 -3.27 9.63
C LEU A 330 4.53 -2.09 10.55
N GLY A 331 4.44 -0.89 9.99
CA GLY A 331 3.87 0.27 10.68
C GLY A 331 4.36 1.62 10.20
N ALA A 332 3.62 2.66 10.59
CA ALA A 332 3.91 4.05 10.23
C ALA A 332 4.93 4.73 11.16
N GLY A 333 5.17 4.19 12.36
CA GLY A 333 6.05 4.74 13.40
C GLY A 333 7.54 4.42 13.24
N THR A 334 8.22 4.21 14.38
CA THR A 334 9.68 3.97 14.47
C THR A 334 10.11 2.59 14.00
N ILE A 335 9.18 1.66 13.78
CA ILE A 335 9.48 0.29 13.34
C ILE A 335 10.31 0.23 12.04
N SER A 336 10.19 1.24 11.17
CA SER A 336 10.99 1.36 9.94
C SER A 336 12.48 1.56 10.25
N ALA A 337 12.83 2.22 11.35
CA ALA A 337 14.22 2.32 11.80
C ALA A 337 14.74 0.96 12.28
N TRP A 338 13.94 0.22 13.05
CA TRP A 338 14.28 -1.12 13.52
C TRP A 338 14.53 -2.06 12.34
N ALA A 339 13.66 -2.03 11.32
CA ALA A 339 13.80 -2.84 10.12
C ALA A 339 15.13 -2.59 9.38
N ARG A 340 15.55 -1.32 9.26
CA ARG A 340 16.80 -0.94 8.56
C ARG A 340 18.06 -1.27 9.35
N GLU A 341 18.01 -1.20 10.67
CA GLU A 341 19.15 -1.49 11.55
C GLU A 341 19.34 -3.00 11.77
N LEU A 342 18.24 -3.76 11.75
CA LEU A 342 18.25 -5.21 12.01
C LEU A 342 19.28 -6.01 11.17
N PRO A 343 19.45 -5.80 9.85
CA PRO A 343 20.49 -6.49 9.07
C PRO A 343 21.91 -6.27 9.60
N VAL A 344 22.22 -5.05 10.05
CA VAL A 344 23.53 -4.68 10.58
C VAL A 344 23.76 -5.41 11.90
N ARG A 345 22.77 -5.33 12.81
CA ARG A 345 22.79 -6.02 14.10
C ARG A 345 22.96 -7.53 13.96
N LEU A 346 22.17 -8.15 13.06
CA LEU A 346 22.23 -9.59 12.81
C LEU A 346 23.61 -10.03 12.31
N SER A 347 24.28 -9.20 11.51
CA SER A 347 25.59 -9.48 10.91
C SER A 347 26.75 -9.31 11.89
N GLN A 348 26.67 -8.37 12.85
CA GLN A 348 27.77 -8.07 13.79
C GLN A 348 28.01 -9.15 14.84
N ALA A 349 26.99 -9.88 15.29
CA ALA A 349 27.16 -10.95 16.26
C ALA A 349 27.48 -12.33 15.62
N ALA A 350 27.59 -12.40 14.29
CA ALA A 350 27.97 -13.61 13.57
C ALA A 350 29.51 -13.74 13.37
N ALA A 351 30.28 -12.75 13.85
CA ALA A 351 31.75 -12.70 13.82
C ALA A 351 32.34 -13.02 15.21
#